data_AF-A0A5B9QJN9-F1
#
_entry.id   AF-A0A5B9QJN9-F1
#
_cell.length_a   1.000
_cell.length_b   1.000
_cell.length_c   1.000
_cell.angle_alpha   90.00
_cell.angle_beta   90.00
_cell.angle_gamma   90.00
#
_symmetry.space_group_name_H-M   'P 1'
#
loop_
_entity.id
_entity.type
_entity.pdbx_description
1 polymer ?
#
loop_
_entity_poly.entity_id
_entity_poly.type
_entity_poly.pdbx_seq_one_letter_code
_entity_poly.pdbx_strand_id
1 'polypeptide(L)'
;MAKTKPPKQQSAFDADGLGKTVDRICEEIRKFYLWDQIPWVIGYSGGKDSSAVLQLVWLAIKEIPPAKRKKQVHVISTDTLVEQPIVSLWVDDSHAKMRKAAAEQEIPVTPHKLSPATVDTFWVNLIGKGYPKPTNQFRWCTSRMKINPSNNFIRNVIRQNGEALLVLGTRKAESQRRARNMSKAEEQSRGAFLDERLSVNTSLPNSRVFTPIEDWTNDDVWLFLMQVKNPWGHTNKSLLGMYQGASEDNECPLVVDTSTPSCGSSRFGCWVCTVVDKDRSMEAMIKNDQEKEWMAPLLELRNELACIEEGIGPAERKKIGKKRRDKLSDDDLRKIERSRRDYRRIDGRVMLFKDATIPGPYTKAFREHWVRRVLEVQKQIQEIGPKEVAKLELISMAELQEIRRIWLDEKHEFDDSLPTIYQEVMGDEFPIPPADDKLLGAEDWEILADVCDGDERMFRLQADLLDVERQFRGMTRRAGVYDELADRLKAGQFADEEEAIRLKREEKRRLDEAQGKKDETGQTPQLELFGEDDITEEIII
;
A
#
# COMPACT_ATOMS: atom_id res chain seq x y z
N MET A 1 -40.05 16.23 -3.64
CA MET A 1 -39.28 16.65 -2.44
C MET A 1 -38.02 17.34 -2.93
N ALA A 2 -37.92 18.66 -2.73
CA ALA A 2 -36.72 19.41 -3.10
C ALA A 2 -35.54 18.90 -2.27
N LYS A 3 -34.46 18.44 -2.93
CA LYS A 3 -33.21 18.10 -2.26
C LYS A 3 -32.69 19.37 -1.60
N THR A 4 -32.72 19.39 -0.27
CA THR A 4 -32.04 20.42 0.54
C THR A 4 -30.58 20.48 0.11
N LYS A 5 -30.14 21.64 -0.39
CA LYS A 5 -28.72 21.88 -0.70
C LYS A 5 -27.91 21.59 0.57
N PRO A 6 -26.76 20.89 0.47
CA PRO A 6 -25.89 20.70 1.61
C PRO A 6 -25.49 22.06 2.19
N PRO A 7 -25.31 22.18 3.51
CA PRO A 7 -24.89 23.42 4.14
C PRO A 7 -23.57 23.90 3.51
N LYS A 8 -23.53 25.18 3.14
CA LYS A 8 -22.37 25.82 2.51
C LYS A 8 -21.18 25.73 3.48
N GLN A 9 -20.12 25.01 3.12
CA GLN A 9 -18.89 25.04 3.90
C GLN A 9 -18.33 26.46 3.84
N GLN A 10 -18.13 27.07 5.01
CA GLN A 10 -17.60 28.42 5.13
C GLN A 10 -16.10 28.39 4.82
N SER A 11 -15.63 29.33 4.00
CA SER A 11 -14.20 29.42 3.67
C SER A 11 -13.42 29.91 4.90
N ALA A 12 -12.22 29.37 5.09
CA ALA A 12 -11.31 29.84 6.14
C ALA A 12 -10.90 31.32 5.95
N PHE A 13 -11.13 31.89 4.76
CA PHE A 13 -10.77 33.26 4.41
C PHE A 13 -11.93 34.25 4.46
N ASP A 14 -13.16 33.79 4.71
CA ASP A 14 -14.35 34.66 4.71
C ASP A 14 -14.29 35.77 5.76
N ALA A 15 -13.67 35.52 6.91
CA ALA A 15 -13.62 36.48 8.02
C ALA A 15 -12.56 37.58 7.82
N ASP A 16 -11.32 37.19 7.51
CA ASP A 16 -10.16 38.09 7.54
C ASP A 16 -9.45 38.23 6.18
N GLY A 17 -9.86 37.46 5.18
CA GLY A 17 -9.18 37.35 3.88
C GLY A 17 -7.95 36.43 3.92
N LEU A 18 -7.43 36.09 2.73
CA LEU A 18 -6.30 35.17 2.58
C LEU A 18 -5.04 35.66 3.31
N GLY A 19 -4.63 36.91 3.07
CA GLY A 19 -3.37 37.47 3.60
C GLY A 19 -3.30 37.39 5.13
N LYS A 20 -4.29 37.96 5.82
CA LYS A 20 -4.34 37.94 7.29
C LYS A 20 -4.43 36.52 7.86
N THR A 21 -5.16 35.63 7.19
CA THR A 21 -5.27 34.23 7.63
C THR A 21 -3.93 33.51 7.53
N VAL A 22 -3.21 33.71 6.43
CA VAL A 22 -1.86 33.16 6.23
C VAL A 22 -0.88 33.76 7.25
N ASP A 23 -0.91 35.07 7.46
CA ASP A 23 -0.04 35.74 8.43
C ASP A 23 -0.25 35.21 9.84
N ARG A 24 -1.52 35.05 10.27
CA ARG A 24 -1.89 34.47 11.57
C ARG A 24 -1.35 33.04 11.73
N ILE A 25 -1.49 32.20 10.72
CA ILE A 25 -0.98 30.83 10.76
C ILE A 25 0.56 30.83 10.78
N CYS A 26 1.21 31.71 10.01
CA CYS A 26 2.66 31.84 10.02
C CYS A 26 3.20 32.35 11.38
N GLU A 27 2.50 33.28 12.03
CA GLU A 27 2.81 33.73 13.39
C GLU A 27 2.71 32.59 14.40
N GLU A 28 1.64 31.79 14.31
CA GLU A 28 1.45 30.61 15.14
C GLU A 28 2.57 29.57 14.93
N ILE A 29 2.91 29.28 13.68
CA ILE A 29 4.03 28.40 13.33
C ILE A 29 5.34 28.94 13.91
N ARG A 30 5.62 30.24 13.79
CA ARG A 30 6.83 30.85 14.38
C ARG A 30 6.85 30.72 15.90
N LYS A 31 5.71 30.94 16.56
CA LYS A 31 5.57 30.76 18.02
C LYS A 31 5.95 29.33 18.40
N PHE A 32 5.37 28.32 17.76
CA PHE A 32 5.71 26.91 18.03
C PHE A 32 7.15 26.56 17.67
N TYR A 33 7.67 27.10 16.56
CA TYR A 33 9.04 26.84 16.14
C TYR A 33 10.05 27.33 17.19
N LEU A 34 9.81 28.51 17.78
CA LEU A 34 10.69 29.13 18.78
C LEU A 34 10.45 28.66 20.22
N TRP A 35 9.33 27.98 20.51
CA TRP A 35 8.95 27.59 21.87
C TRP A 35 9.90 26.57 22.51
N ASP A 36 10.38 25.62 21.72
CA ASP A 36 11.21 24.50 22.17
C ASP A 36 12.26 24.11 21.12
N GLN A 37 12.97 22.99 21.30
CA GLN A 37 13.89 22.40 20.31
C GLN A 37 13.42 21.02 19.82
N ILE A 38 12.17 20.65 20.06
CA ILE A 38 11.60 19.37 19.62
C ILE A 38 11.62 19.34 18.08
N PRO A 39 12.19 18.29 17.46
CA PRO A 39 12.25 18.19 16.00
C PRO A 39 10.84 18.06 15.41
N TRP A 40 10.66 18.67 14.24
CA TRP A 40 9.41 18.59 13.50
C TRP A 40 9.51 17.52 12.43
N VAL A 41 8.44 16.76 12.24
CA VAL A 41 8.29 15.77 11.17
C VAL A 41 7.04 16.14 10.38
N ILE A 42 7.23 16.61 9.16
CA ILE A 42 6.18 17.05 8.25
C ILE A 42 5.87 15.90 7.28
N GLY A 43 4.63 15.44 7.27
CA GLY A 43 4.17 14.48 6.27
C GLY A 43 3.99 15.16 4.90
N TYR A 44 4.78 14.77 3.91
CA TYR A 44 4.76 15.33 2.56
C TYR A 44 4.47 14.25 1.51
N SER A 45 3.33 14.37 0.84
CA SER A 45 2.87 13.43 -0.20
C SER A 45 3.05 13.97 -1.62
N GLY A 46 3.52 15.20 -1.79
CA GLY A 46 3.52 15.88 -3.10
C GLY A 46 2.15 16.38 -3.56
N GLY A 47 1.08 16.09 -2.81
CA GLY A 47 -0.27 16.59 -3.07
C GLY A 47 -0.48 18.03 -2.62
N LYS A 48 -1.68 18.56 -2.90
CA LYS A 48 -2.04 19.97 -2.58
C LYS A 48 -1.97 20.29 -1.07
N ASP A 49 -2.55 19.45 -0.22
CA ASP A 49 -2.72 19.74 1.20
C ASP A 49 -1.34 19.74 1.92
N SER A 50 -0.53 18.72 1.66
CA SER A 50 0.82 18.61 2.21
C SER A 50 1.79 19.66 1.64
N SER A 51 1.63 20.05 0.37
CA SER A 51 2.38 21.18 -0.21
C SER A 51 2.00 22.50 0.45
N ALA A 52 0.71 22.73 0.74
CA ALA A 52 0.27 23.95 1.42
C ALA A 52 0.83 24.06 2.84
N VAL A 53 0.77 22.97 3.62
CA VAL A 53 1.38 22.92 4.96
C VAL A 53 2.88 23.21 4.92
N LEU A 54 3.61 22.53 4.04
CA LEU A 54 5.06 22.74 3.95
C LEU A 54 5.39 24.17 3.50
N GLN A 55 4.62 24.75 2.58
CA GLN A 55 4.76 26.16 2.19
C GLN A 55 4.55 27.11 3.37
N LEU A 56 3.49 26.93 4.16
CA LEU A 56 3.22 27.75 5.34
C LEU A 56 4.38 27.66 6.35
N VAL A 57 4.86 26.44 6.62
CA VAL A 57 6.00 26.23 7.53
C VAL A 57 7.27 26.89 7.01
N TRP A 58 7.55 26.75 5.71
CA TRP A 58 8.73 27.33 5.09
C TRP A 58 8.70 28.86 5.13
N LEU A 59 7.56 29.48 4.81
CA LEU A 59 7.37 30.93 4.87
C LEU A 59 7.55 31.46 6.30
N ALA A 60 6.96 30.78 7.28
CA ALA A 60 7.08 31.14 8.69
C ALA A 60 8.54 31.10 9.16
N ILE A 61 9.29 30.03 8.87
CA ILE A 61 10.69 29.88 9.28
C ILE A 61 11.60 30.86 8.55
N LYS A 62 11.31 31.17 7.28
CA LYS A 62 12.10 32.10 6.47
C LYS A 62 12.12 33.52 7.06
N GLU A 63 11.06 33.94 7.74
CA GLU A 63 11.01 35.24 8.42
C GLU A 63 11.75 35.28 9.76
N ILE A 64 12.10 34.12 10.33
CA ILE A 64 12.93 34.05 11.54
C ILE A 64 14.38 34.40 11.17
N PRO A 65 15.12 35.17 11.99
CA PRO A 65 16.55 35.41 11.74
C PRO A 65 17.36 34.10 11.69
N PRO A 66 18.33 33.92 10.77
CA PRO A 66 19.09 32.68 10.61
C PRO A 66 19.68 32.12 11.91
N ALA A 67 20.19 32.98 12.78
CA ALA A 67 20.76 32.60 14.08
C ALA A 67 19.78 31.87 15.03
N LYS A 68 18.47 32.00 14.83
CA LYS A 68 17.42 31.36 15.62
C LYS A 68 16.81 30.12 14.92
N ARG A 69 17.18 29.83 13.68
CA ARG A 69 16.69 28.68 12.90
C ARG A 69 17.43 27.39 13.25
N LYS A 70 17.38 27.00 14.53
CA LYS A 70 18.18 25.87 15.07
C LYS A 70 17.42 24.54 15.10
N LYS A 71 16.09 24.58 15.16
CA LYS A 71 15.25 23.39 15.26
C LYS A 71 15.19 22.68 13.90
N GLN A 72 15.47 21.38 13.92
CA GLN A 72 15.47 20.52 12.75
C GLN A 72 14.03 20.23 12.28
N VAL A 73 13.81 20.31 10.97
CA VAL A 73 12.53 20.02 10.31
C VAL A 73 12.74 18.89 9.30
N HIS A 74 12.28 17.70 9.64
CA HIS A 74 12.26 16.56 8.73
C HIS A 74 11.01 16.62 7.86
N VAL A 75 11.17 16.51 6.55
CA VAL A 75 10.06 16.36 5.61
C VAL A 75 10.08 14.92 5.15
N ILE A 76 9.07 14.12 5.47
CA ILE A 76 9.05 12.69 5.13
C ILE A 76 8.04 12.42 4.02
N SER A 77 8.44 11.64 3.03
CA SER A 77 7.58 11.13 1.96
C SER A 77 7.73 9.63 1.87
N THR A 78 6.62 8.90 1.90
CA THR A 78 6.64 7.45 1.85
C THR A 78 6.33 6.97 0.43
N ASP A 79 7.36 6.47 -0.25
CA ASP A 79 7.24 5.82 -1.55
C ASP A 79 6.92 4.34 -1.34
N THR A 80 5.75 3.92 -1.81
CA THR A 80 5.33 2.52 -1.74
C THR A 80 5.97 1.65 -2.82
N LEU A 81 6.80 2.20 -3.70
CA LEU A 81 7.39 1.53 -4.87
C LEU A 81 6.36 1.11 -5.94
N VAL A 82 5.09 1.36 -5.68
CA VAL A 82 3.96 1.14 -6.60
C VAL A 82 3.08 2.38 -6.72
N GLU A 83 3.59 3.56 -6.35
CA GLU A 83 2.96 4.84 -6.68
C GLU A 83 2.98 5.07 -8.20
N GLN A 84 2.01 5.80 -8.74
CA GLN A 84 2.02 6.16 -10.17
C GLN A 84 3.36 6.84 -10.54
N PRO A 85 4.08 6.42 -11.60
CA PRO A 85 5.45 6.88 -11.83
C PRO A 85 5.58 8.40 -12.00
N ILE A 86 4.59 9.06 -12.62
CA ILE A 86 4.55 10.52 -12.76
C ILE A 86 4.53 11.22 -11.38
N VAL A 87 3.82 10.63 -10.42
CA VAL A 87 3.71 11.16 -9.05
C VAL A 87 5.01 10.93 -8.28
N SER A 88 5.63 9.76 -8.44
CA SER A 88 6.95 9.49 -7.84
C SER A 88 8.02 10.45 -8.35
N LEU A 89 8.09 10.67 -9.66
CA LEU A 89 9.01 11.62 -10.28
C LEU A 89 8.74 13.06 -9.82
N TRP A 90 7.47 13.44 -9.66
CA TRP A 90 7.08 14.73 -9.11
C TRP A 90 7.60 14.94 -7.67
N VAL A 91 7.41 13.96 -6.80
CA VAL A 91 7.88 14.01 -5.41
C VAL A 91 9.41 14.07 -5.36
N ASP A 92 10.09 13.29 -6.20
CA ASP A 92 11.56 13.26 -6.27
C ASP A 92 12.15 14.59 -6.74
N ASP A 93 11.57 15.23 -7.77
CA ASP A 93 11.97 16.59 -8.20
C ASP A 93 11.70 17.63 -7.11
N SER A 94 10.56 17.53 -6.42
CA SER A 94 10.24 18.43 -5.31
C SER A 94 11.26 18.30 -4.18
N HIS A 95 11.63 17.08 -3.80
CA HIS A 95 12.69 16.82 -2.81
C HIS A 95 14.05 17.38 -3.23
N ALA A 96 14.44 17.23 -4.49
CA ALA A 96 15.69 17.78 -5.01
C ALA A 96 15.70 19.32 -4.92
N LYS A 97 14.60 19.97 -5.31
CA LYS A 97 14.41 21.41 -5.19
C LYS A 97 14.39 21.89 -3.75
N MET A 98 13.74 21.16 -2.85
CA MET A 98 13.77 21.43 -1.41
C MET A 98 15.19 21.41 -0.85
N ARG A 99 16.00 20.38 -1.16
CA ARG A 99 17.40 20.31 -0.69
C ARG A 99 18.21 21.52 -1.13
N LYS A 100 18.08 21.90 -2.41
CA LYS A 100 18.76 23.08 -2.97
C LYS A 100 18.31 24.36 -2.28
N ALA A 101 17.00 24.59 -2.19
CA ALA A 101 16.44 25.80 -1.62
C ALA A 101 16.70 25.92 -0.10
N ALA A 102 16.70 24.80 0.63
CA ALA A 102 17.01 24.77 2.07
C ALA A 102 18.45 25.23 2.32
N ALA A 103 19.40 24.77 1.51
CA ALA A 103 20.80 25.20 1.57
C ALA A 103 20.96 26.69 1.20
N GLU A 104 20.35 27.14 0.10
CA GLU A 104 20.44 28.53 -0.37
C GLU A 104 19.79 29.54 0.59
N GLN A 105 18.72 29.14 1.28
CA GLN A 105 17.95 30.04 2.16
C GLN A 105 18.32 29.89 3.64
N GLU A 106 19.25 29.01 3.98
CA GLU A 106 19.64 28.65 5.37
C GLU A 106 18.40 28.26 6.20
N ILE A 107 17.62 27.31 5.69
CA ILE A 107 16.42 26.78 6.34
C ILE A 107 16.72 25.34 6.76
N PRO A 108 16.49 24.95 8.03
CA PRO A 108 16.86 23.63 8.58
C PRO A 108 15.86 22.54 8.19
N VAL A 109 15.50 22.48 6.91
CA VAL A 109 14.60 21.48 6.34
C VAL A 109 15.42 20.37 5.68
N THR A 110 15.11 19.12 6.01
CA THR A 110 15.74 17.93 5.40
C THR A 110 14.65 16.99 4.87
N PRO A 111 14.51 16.82 3.55
CA PRO A 111 13.58 15.85 2.98
C PRO A 111 14.15 14.43 2.99
N HIS A 112 13.31 13.47 3.37
CA HIS A 112 13.58 12.03 3.47
C HIS A 112 12.56 11.26 2.63
N LYS A 113 13.04 10.43 1.72
CA LYS A 113 12.22 9.44 1.01
C LYS A 113 12.28 8.13 1.79
N LEU A 114 11.14 7.69 2.27
CA LEU A 114 10.97 6.44 3.03
C LEU A 114 10.42 5.37 2.10
N SER A 115 10.85 4.14 2.29
CA SER A 115 10.38 3.00 1.51
C SER A 115 10.14 1.80 2.43
N PRO A 116 9.22 0.89 2.09
CA PRO A 116 9.05 -0.37 2.80
C PRO A 116 10.31 -1.23 2.73
N ALA A 117 10.48 -2.08 3.74
CA ALA A 117 11.44 -3.19 3.65
C ALA A 117 11.01 -4.14 2.51
N THR A 118 11.96 -4.79 1.84
CA THR A 118 11.70 -5.69 0.70
C THR A 118 10.63 -6.73 1.02
N VAL A 119 10.67 -7.33 2.21
CA VAL A 119 9.69 -8.33 2.68
C VAL A 119 8.24 -7.81 2.79
N ASP A 120 8.08 -6.50 2.86
CA ASP A 120 6.84 -5.77 3.02
C ASP A 120 6.32 -5.14 1.73
N THR A 121 7.05 -5.26 0.61
CA THR A 121 6.63 -4.67 -0.68
C THR A 121 5.45 -5.40 -1.30
N PHE A 122 4.82 -4.75 -2.29
CA PHE A 122 3.59 -5.24 -2.91
C PHE A 122 3.80 -6.61 -3.56
N TRP A 123 4.81 -6.73 -4.41
CA TRP A 123 5.07 -7.95 -5.17
C TRP A 123 5.58 -9.08 -4.28
N VAL A 124 6.42 -8.80 -3.28
CA VAL A 124 6.85 -9.85 -2.34
C VAL A 124 5.67 -10.42 -1.55
N ASN A 125 4.71 -9.59 -1.12
CA ASN A 125 3.52 -10.09 -0.45
C ASN A 125 2.55 -10.79 -1.40
N LEU A 126 2.27 -10.24 -2.58
CA LEU A 126 1.31 -10.81 -3.52
C LEU A 126 1.84 -12.05 -4.25
N ILE A 127 3.06 -11.98 -4.78
CA ILE A 127 3.69 -13.01 -5.60
C ILE A 127 4.55 -13.94 -4.74
N GLY A 128 5.35 -13.42 -3.81
CA GLY A 128 6.19 -14.27 -2.95
C GLY A 128 5.32 -15.09 -2.01
N LYS A 129 4.66 -14.39 -1.08
CA LYS A 129 3.83 -15.01 -0.02
C LYS A 129 2.49 -15.55 -0.53
N GLY A 130 2.00 -15.03 -1.66
CA GLY A 130 0.71 -15.39 -2.24
C GLY A 130 -0.48 -14.67 -1.62
N TYR A 131 -0.30 -13.48 -1.02
CA TYR A 131 -1.42 -12.78 -0.39
C TYR A 131 -2.48 -12.38 -1.44
N PRO A 132 -3.78 -12.49 -1.10
CA PRO A 132 -4.81 -12.01 -1.99
C PRO A 132 -4.68 -10.50 -2.19
N LYS A 133 -5.06 -10.01 -3.37
CA LYS A 133 -5.06 -8.58 -3.68
C LYS A 133 -5.79 -7.75 -2.60
N PRO A 134 -5.35 -6.52 -2.30
CA PRO A 134 -6.00 -5.67 -1.30
C PRO A 134 -7.48 -5.42 -1.61
N THR A 135 -8.31 -5.47 -0.58
CA THR A 135 -9.75 -5.15 -0.65
C THR A 135 -10.14 -4.17 0.45
N ASN A 136 -11.36 -3.64 0.44
CA ASN A 136 -11.85 -2.78 1.51
C ASN A 136 -11.74 -3.41 2.91
N GLN A 137 -11.88 -4.74 3.02
CA GLN A 137 -11.84 -5.48 4.28
C GLN A 137 -10.43 -5.99 4.63
N PHE A 138 -9.55 -6.12 3.64
CA PHE A 138 -8.22 -6.69 3.82
C PHE A 138 -7.18 -5.81 3.11
N ARG A 139 -6.78 -4.72 3.78
CA ARG A 139 -5.84 -3.70 3.28
C ARG A 139 -4.44 -3.88 3.87
N TRP A 140 -3.82 -5.03 3.60
CA TRP A 140 -2.49 -5.35 4.14
C TRP A 140 -1.38 -4.40 3.65
N CYS A 141 -1.56 -3.75 2.50
CA CYS A 141 -0.56 -2.87 1.90
C CYS A 141 -0.43 -1.53 2.65
N THR A 142 -1.53 -0.99 3.22
CA THR A 142 -1.48 0.32 3.89
C THR A 142 -0.59 0.29 5.13
N SER A 143 -0.75 -0.71 6.00
CA SER A 143 0.07 -0.83 7.20
C SER A 143 1.55 -1.06 6.85
N ARG A 144 1.83 -2.04 5.98
CA ARG A 144 3.19 -2.45 5.60
C ARG A 144 3.94 -1.39 4.81
N MET A 145 3.28 -0.79 3.82
CA MET A 145 3.97 0.02 2.82
C MET A 145 3.88 1.52 3.09
N LYS A 146 2.86 2.00 3.82
CA LYS A 146 2.68 3.43 4.15
C LYS A 146 2.94 3.75 5.61
N ILE A 147 2.35 2.99 6.52
CA ILE A 147 2.38 3.30 7.96
C ILE A 147 3.70 2.89 8.59
N ASN A 148 4.14 1.64 8.40
CA ASN A 148 5.35 1.11 9.04
C ASN A 148 6.62 1.91 8.71
N PRO A 149 6.91 2.31 7.44
CA PRO A 149 8.10 3.09 7.13
C PRO A 149 8.10 4.45 7.85
N SER A 150 6.96 5.13 7.85
CA SER A 150 6.74 6.40 8.52
C SER A 150 6.92 6.28 10.04
N ASN A 151 6.28 5.29 10.65
CA ASN A 151 6.35 5.04 12.09
C ASN A 151 7.76 4.65 12.53
N ASN A 152 8.49 3.86 11.73
CA ASN A 152 9.88 3.51 12.04
C ASN A 152 10.78 4.75 12.02
N PHE A 153 10.60 5.65 11.06
CA PHE A 153 11.32 6.92 11.03
C PHE A 153 10.99 7.79 12.25
N ILE A 154 9.70 7.98 12.54
CA ILE A 154 9.26 8.82 13.67
C ILE A 154 9.75 8.26 15.00
N ARG A 155 9.67 6.93 15.21
CA ARG A 155 10.22 6.28 16.41
C ARG A 155 11.73 6.49 16.54
N ASN A 156 12.48 6.53 15.44
CA ASN A 156 13.91 6.82 15.48
C ASN A 156 14.16 8.28 15.90
N VAL A 157 13.38 9.24 15.39
CA VAL A 157 13.45 10.65 15.81
C VAL A 157 13.13 10.79 17.30
N ILE A 158 12.06 10.16 17.78
CA ILE A 158 11.68 10.15 19.21
C ILE A 158 12.78 9.52 20.06
N ARG A 159 13.36 8.40 19.64
CA ARG A 159 14.45 7.74 20.38
C ARG A 159 15.68 8.63 20.55
N GLN A 160 15.97 9.46 19.54
CA GLN A 160 17.13 10.37 19.55
C GLN A 160 16.87 11.67 20.32
N ASN A 161 15.63 12.17 20.33
CA ASN A 161 15.30 13.51 20.81
C ASN A 161 14.31 13.55 21.99
N GLY A 162 13.81 12.40 22.44
CA GLY A 162 12.79 12.27 23.49
C GLY A 162 11.36 12.46 22.99
N GLU A 163 11.13 13.43 22.11
CA GLU A 163 9.82 13.78 21.54
C GLU A 163 9.91 14.16 20.05
N ALA A 164 8.77 14.18 19.35
CA ALA A 164 8.64 14.74 18.00
C ALA A 164 7.29 15.46 17.81
N LEU A 165 7.29 16.56 17.03
CA LEU A 165 6.05 17.21 16.59
C LEU A 165 5.74 16.82 15.15
N LEU A 166 4.61 16.17 14.93
CA LEU A 166 4.09 15.82 13.61
C LEU A 166 3.25 16.98 13.07
N VAL A 167 3.58 17.45 11.87
CA VAL A 167 2.82 18.51 11.19
C VAL A 167 2.15 17.93 9.96
N LEU A 168 0.81 17.95 9.92
CA LEU A 168 0.02 17.18 8.96
C LEU A 168 -1.02 18.04 8.25
N GLY A 169 -1.34 17.69 7.00
CA GLY A 169 -2.28 18.39 6.14
C GLY A 169 -3.73 17.92 6.23
N THR A 170 -4.11 17.20 7.29
CA THR A 170 -5.47 16.69 7.46
C THR A 170 -6.48 17.80 7.70
N ARG A 171 -7.67 17.67 7.10
CA ARG A 171 -8.74 18.67 7.18
C ARG A 171 -10.08 18.07 7.58
N LYS A 172 -10.84 18.79 8.40
CA LYS A 172 -12.22 18.44 8.79
C LYS A 172 -13.14 18.39 7.57
N ALA A 173 -12.89 19.24 6.58
CA ALA A 173 -13.67 19.28 5.33
C ALA A 173 -13.45 18.07 4.42
N GLU A 174 -12.45 17.20 4.66
CA GLU A 174 -12.12 16.10 3.75
C GLU A 174 -13.11 14.93 3.82
N SER A 175 -13.62 14.59 5.02
CA SER A 175 -14.72 13.63 5.18
C SER A 175 -15.36 13.73 6.58
N GLN A 176 -16.63 13.30 6.71
CA GLN A 176 -17.31 13.24 8.00
C GLN A 176 -16.58 12.35 9.01
N ARG A 177 -15.96 11.26 8.55
CA ARG A 177 -15.20 10.34 9.41
C ARG A 177 -13.92 11.02 9.92
N ARG A 178 -13.19 11.76 9.06
CA ARG A 178 -12.01 12.51 9.48
C ARG A 178 -12.36 13.62 10.46
N ALA A 179 -13.43 14.39 10.20
CA ALA A 179 -13.89 15.40 11.13
C ALA A 179 -14.16 14.83 12.53
N ARG A 180 -14.87 13.69 12.62
CA ARG A 180 -15.15 13.01 13.89
C ARG A 180 -13.89 12.55 14.61
N ASN A 181 -12.92 11.99 13.88
CA ASN A 181 -11.66 11.52 14.49
C ASN A 181 -10.82 12.70 14.99
N MET A 182 -10.71 13.78 14.20
CA MET A 182 -9.99 14.99 14.62
C MET A 182 -10.62 15.61 15.87
N SER A 183 -11.95 15.75 15.92
CA SER A 183 -12.63 16.29 17.11
C SER A 183 -12.47 15.41 18.35
N LYS A 184 -12.42 14.08 18.19
CA LYS A 184 -12.11 13.17 19.31
C LYS A 184 -10.68 13.37 19.81
N ALA A 185 -9.71 13.48 18.92
CA ALA A 185 -8.32 13.73 19.29
C ALA A 185 -8.15 15.09 19.98
N GLU A 186 -8.82 16.14 19.47
CA GLU A 186 -8.90 17.46 20.11
C GLU A 186 -9.48 17.35 21.53
N GLU A 187 -10.59 16.64 21.71
CA GLU A 187 -11.24 16.44 23.02
C GLU A 187 -10.33 15.68 24.01
N GLN A 188 -9.67 14.62 23.56
CA GLN A 188 -8.70 13.86 24.37
C GLN A 188 -7.47 14.69 24.76
N SER A 189 -7.16 15.74 24.00
CA SER A 189 -6.01 16.61 24.23
C SER A 189 -6.33 17.80 25.14
N ARG A 190 -7.61 18.03 25.47
CA ARG A 190 -8.02 19.12 26.36
C ARG A 190 -7.40 18.95 27.75
N GLY A 191 -6.59 19.94 28.15
CA GLY A 191 -5.87 19.93 29.42
C GLY A 191 -4.59 19.07 29.42
N ALA A 192 -4.31 18.32 28.35
CA ALA A 192 -3.06 17.56 28.20
C ALA A 192 -1.90 18.46 27.74
N PHE A 193 -2.20 19.53 26.99
CA PHE A 193 -1.22 20.51 26.51
C PHE A 193 -1.61 21.93 26.91
N LEU A 194 -0.59 22.78 27.04
CA LEU A 194 -0.74 24.23 27.29
C LEU A 194 -1.35 24.97 26.08
N ASP A 195 -1.27 24.41 24.88
CA ASP A 195 -1.79 25.00 23.65
C ASP A 195 -2.83 24.06 23.02
N GLU A 196 -4.05 24.57 22.82
CA GLU A 196 -5.21 23.81 22.34
C GLU A 196 -5.09 23.34 20.89
N ARG A 197 -4.09 23.84 20.15
CA ARG A 197 -3.81 23.49 18.75
C ARG A 197 -2.95 22.24 18.59
N LEU A 198 -2.48 21.68 19.70
CA LEU A 198 -1.75 20.41 19.72
C LEU A 198 -2.69 19.27 20.10
N SER A 199 -2.63 18.18 19.34
CA SER A 199 -3.36 16.96 19.65
C SER A 199 -2.43 15.78 19.97
N VAL A 200 -2.92 14.84 20.78
CA VAL A 200 -2.22 13.61 21.10
C VAL A 200 -2.14 12.72 19.85
N ASN A 201 -0.99 12.06 19.67
CA ASN A 201 -0.91 10.94 18.76
C ASN A 201 -1.21 9.65 19.53
N THR A 202 -2.28 8.96 19.14
CA THR A 202 -2.73 7.69 19.73
C THR A 202 -1.77 6.54 19.42
N SER A 203 -1.21 6.48 18.20
CA SER A 203 -0.39 5.36 17.72
C SER A 203 1.10 5.48 18.05
N LEU A 204 1.57 6.69 18.38
CA LEU A 204 2.98 6.95 18.64
C LEU A 204 3.15 7.76 19.94
N PRO A 205 3.43 7.08 21.07
CA PRO A 205 3.75 7.74 22.33
C PRO A 205 4.89 8.75 22.16
N ASN A 206 4.84 9.85 22.92
CA ASN A 206 5.81 10.97 22.83
C ASN A 206 5.86 11.65 21.46
N SER A 207 4.78 11.59 20.69
CA SER A 207 4.56 12.47 19.54
C SER A 207 3.28 13.29 19.69
N ARG A 208 3.35 14.54 19.26
CA ARG A 208 2.24 15.49 19.23
C ARG A 208 1.88 15.79 17.78
N VAL A 209 0.63 16.13 17.50
CA VAL A 209 0.15 16.44 16.15
C VAL A 209 -0.29 17.90 16.08
N PHE A 210 0.11 18.57 15.01
CA PHE A 210 -0.28 19.93 14.66
C PHE A 210 -0.83 19.97 13.23
N THR A 211 -2.01 20.55 13.05
CA THR A 211 -2.77 20.56 11.78
C THR A 211 -3.09 21.99 11.34
N PRO A 212 -2.14 22.70 10.69
CA PRO A 212 -2.25 24.15 10.44
C PRO A 212 -3.45 24.57 9.58
N ILE A 213 -3.92 23.65 8.73
CA ILE A 213 -4.97 23.88 7.73
C ILE A 213 -6.26 23.10 8.03
N GLU A 214 -6.45 22.64 9.26
CA GLU A 214 -7.56 21.73 9.64
C GLU A 214 -8.96 22.22 9.23
N ASP A 215 -9.18 23.53 9.26
CA ASP A 215 -10.46 24.17 8.93
C ASP A 215 -10.54 24.64 7.47
N TRP A 216 -9.50 24.42 6.65
CA TRP A 216 -9.50 24.83 5.25
C TRP A 216 -10.39 23.92 4.40
N THR A 217 -11.10 24.53 3.45
CA THR A 217 -11.79 23.82 2.37
C THR A 217 -10.82 23.43 1.25
N ASN A 218 -11.31 22.68 0.26
CA ASN A 218 -10.51 22.37 -0.93
C ASN A 218 -10.14 23.64 -1.71
N ASP A 219 -11.07 24.59 -1.79
CA ASP A 219 -10.92 25.84 -2.52
C ASP A 219 -9.92 26.75 -1.82
N ASP A 220 -9.93 26.76 -0.49
CA ASP A 220 -8.99 27.53 0.31
C ASP A 220 -7.53 27.10 0.05
N VAL A 221 -7.30 25.78 -0.01
CA VAL A 221 -5.97 25.22 -0.32
C VAL A 221 -5.49 25.67 -1.70
N TRP A 222 -6.33 25.57 -2.73
CA TRP A 222 -5.96 25.98 -4.07
C TRP A 222 -5.79 27.49 -4.19
N LEU A 223 -6.66 28.29 -3.58
CA LEU A 223 -6.56 29.73 -3.54
C LEU A 223 -5.19 30.15 -2.98
N PHE A 224 -4.79 29.55 -1.85
CA PHE A 224 -3.47 29.77 -1.26
C PHE A 224 -2.34 29.34 -2.21
N LEU A 225 -2.36 28.12 -2.74
CA LEU A 225 -1.31 27.60 -3.61
C LEU A 225 -1.15 28.43 -4.90
N MET A 226 -2.23 28.99 -5.42
CA MET A 226 -2.20 29.80 -6.64
C MET A 226 -1.74 31.24 -6.39
N GLN A 227 -2.05 31.81 -5.22
CA GLN A 227 -1.68 33.19 -4.89
C GLN A 227 -0.29 33.30 -4.24
N VAL A 228 0.16 32.25 -3.55
CA VAL A 228 1.43 32.24 -2.81
C VAL A 228 2.45 31.37 -3.51
N LYS A 229 3.58 32.00 -3.87
CA LYS A 229 4.68 31.34 -4.59
C LYS A 229 5.32 30.26 -3.71
N ASN A 230 5.50 29.07 -4.28
CA ASN A 230 6.25 28.00 -3.65
C ASN A 230 7.71 28.43 -3.38
N PRO A 231 8.18 28.39 -2.12
CA PRO A 231 9.47 28.95 -1.73
C PRO A 231 10.67 28.08 -2.07
N TRP A 232 10.48 26.81 -2.43
CA TRP A 232 11.56 25.94 -2.94
C TRP A 232 11.58 25.81 -4.47
N GLY A 233 10.73 26.56 -5.19
CA GLY A 233 10.80 26.67 -6.65
C GLY A 233 10.15 25.53 -7.44
N HIS A 234 9.44 24.62 -6.77
CA HIS A 234 8.62 23.60 -7.42
C HIS A 234 7.21 24.15 -7.67
N THR A 235 6.83 24.39 -8.93
CA THR A 235 5.74 25.33 -9.22
C THR A 235 4.37 24.78 -8.85
N ASN A 236 3.55 25.57 -8.14
CA ASN A 236 2.17 25.15 -7.84
C ASN A 236 1.31 25.04 -9.09
N LYS A 237 1.65 25.76 -10.17
CA LYS A 237 0.98 25.64 -11.46
C LYS A 237 1.14 24.26 -12.08
N SER A 238 2.33 23.65 -12.00
CA SER A 238 2.52 22.28 -12.49
C SER A 238 1.79 21.25 -11.61
N LEU A 239 1.66 21.51 -10.30
CA LEU A 239 0.81 20.69 -9.42
C LEU A 239 -0.64 20.76 -9.88
N LEU A 240 -1.17 21.96 -10.10
CA LEU A 240 -2.53 22.15 -10.63
C LEU A 240 -2.72 21.46 -11.98
N GLY A 241 -1.75 21.58 -12.89
CA GLY A 241 -1.75 20.89 -14.19
C GLY A 241 -1.82 19.36 -14.06
N MET A 242 -1.16 18.77 -13.07
CA MET A 242 -1.27 17.35 -12.78
C MET A 242 -2.69 16.97 -12.33
N TYR A 243 -3.30 17.75 -11.43
CA TYR A 243 -4.69 17.54 -11.00
C TYR A 243 -5.70 17.75 -12.14
N GLN A 244 -5.46 18.71 -13.02
CA GLN A 244 -6.26 18.96 -14.23
C GLN A 244 -6.17 17.79 -15.21
N GLY A 245 -4.96 17.31 -15.51
CA GLY A 245 -4.78 16.16 -16.40
C GLY A 245 -5.41 14.87 -15.85
N ALA A 246 -5.54 14.76 -14.52
CA ALA A 246 -6.19 13.65 -13.84
C ALA A 246 -7.70 13.82 -13.61
N SER A 247 -8.35 14.83 -14.21
CA SER A 247 -9.81 15.01 -14.18
C SER A 247 -10.46 14.56 -15.50
N GLU A 248 -11.65 13.97 -15.44
CA GLU A 248 -12.34 13.41 -16.62
C GLU A 248 -12.65 14.47 -17.70
N ASP A 249 -12.90 15.71 -17.28
CA ASP A 249 -13.26 16.83 -18.15
C ASP A 249 -12.06 17.65 -18.63
N ASN A 250 -10.83 17.32 -18.19
CA ASN A 250 -9.60 18.10 -18.42
C ASN A 250 -9.71 19.60 -18.01
N GLU A 251 -10.75 19.94 -17.25
CA GLU A 251 -11.02 21.28 -16.74
C GLU A 251 -10.76 21.31 -15.23
N CYS A 252 -10.21 22.42 -14.76
CA CYS A 252 -10.31 22.81 -13.36
C CYS A 252 -11.09 24.13 -13.32
N PRO A 253 -12.39 24.08 -13.05
CA PRO A 253 -13.14 25.29 -12.81
C PRO A 253 -12.70 25.78 -11.41
N LEU A 254 -11.66 26.62 -11.38
CA LEU A 254 -11.30 27.47 -10.23
C LEU A 254 -12.41 28.52 -10.10
N VAL A 255 -13.64 28.11 -9.75
CA VAL A 255 -14.78 29.02 -9.79
C VAL A 255 -14.87 29.78 -8.47
N VAL A 256 -15.03 31.09 -8.62
CA VAL A 256 -15.47 32.04 -7.58
C VAL A 256 -16.93 31.77 -7.15
N ASP A 257 -17.64 30.84 -7.79
CA ASP A 257 -19.03 30.50 -7.54
C ASP A 257 -19.19 29.06 -7.01
N THR A 258 -19.78 28.96 -5.83
CA THR A 258 -19.99 27.77 -4.99
C THR A 258 -20.92 26.69 -5.57
N SER A 259 -21.33 26.81 -6.83
CA SER A 259 -22.25 25.88 -7.50
C SER A 259 -21.56 24.83 -8.38
N THR A 260 -20.28 25.04 -8.72
CA THR A 260 -19.49 24.13 -9.56
C THR A 260 -18.55 23.30 -8.68
N PRO A 261 -18.49 21.96 -8.84
CA PRO A 261 -17.54 21.12 -8.10
C PRO A 261 -16.10 21.56 -8.39
N SER A 262 -15.31 21.82 -7.34
CA SER A 262 -13.93 22.27 -7.51
C SER A 262 -12.97 21.14 -7.82
N CYS A 263 -11.90 21.46 -8.55
CA CYS A 263 -10.82 20.51 -8.84
C CYS A 263 -10.02 20.20 -7.57
N GLY A 264 -9.58 18.95 -7.40
CA GLY A 264 -8.91 18.49 -6.17
C GLY A 264 -9.53 17.24 -5.54
N SER A 265 -10.59 16.69 -6.16
CA SER A 265 -11.13 15.36 -5.85
C SER A 265 -10.30 14.23 -6.47
N SER A 266 -9.52 14.50 -7.52
CA SER A 266 -8.60 13.52 -8.12
C SER A 266 -7.59 13.08 -7.06
N ARG A 267 -7.63 11.78 -6.72
CA ARG A 267 -6.73 11.16 -5.76
C ARG A 267 -5.68 10.38 -6.52
N PHE A 268 -4.43 10.81 -6.38
CA PHE A 268 -3.28 10.04 -6.80
C PHE A 268 -3.01 8.95 -5.78
N GLY A 269 -2.78 7.73 -6.25
CA GLY A 269 -2.47 6.60 -5.40
C GLY A 269 -1.61 5.58 -6.11
N CYS A 270 -1.49 4.41 -5.49
CA CYS A 270 -0.70 3.32 -6.05
C CYS A 270 -1.35 2.81 -7.35
N TRP A 271 -0.56 2.69 -8.43
CA TRP A 271 -1.07 2.26 -9.73
C TRP A 271 -1.59 0.81 -9.71
N VAL A 272 -1.19 -0.01 -8.75
CA VAL A 272 -1.69 -1.39 -8.53
C VAL A 272 -2.97 -1.47 -7.69
N CYS A 273 -3.54 -0.34 -7.26
CA CYS A 273 -4.60 -0.35 -6.24
C CYS A 273 -5.91 -1.00 -6.73
N THR A 274 -6.27 -2.11 -6.10
CA THR A 274 -7.51 -2.89 -6.37
C THR A 274 -8.66 -2.59 -5.40
N VAL A 275 -8.45 -1.67 -4.45
CA VAL A 275 -9.47 -1.28 -3.46
C VAL A 275 -10.58 -0.43 -4.09
N VAL A 276 -10.22 0.34 -5.11
CA VAL A 276 -11.15 1.07 -5.98
C VAL A 276 -11.48 0.21 -7.19
N ASP A 277 -12.63 0.41 -7.82
CA ASP A 277 -13.00 -0.40 -8.99
C ASP A 277 -12.21 -0.01 -10.24
N LYS A 278 -11.90 1.28 -10.40
CA LYS A 278 -11.15 1.85 -11.53
C LYS A 278 -10.20 2.95 -11.06
N ASP A 279 -9.03 3.04 -11.68
CA ASP A 279 -8.14 4.19 -11.53
C ASP A 279 -8.52 5.27 -12.55
N ARG A 280 -9.53 6.07 -12.18
CA ARG A 280 -10.01 7.18 -13.01
C ARG A 280 -8.94 8.25 -13.25
N SER A 281 -7.99 8.40 -12.31
CA SER A 281 -6.93 9.40 -12.41
C SER A 281 -5.96 9.02 -13.53
N MET A 282 -5.54 7.76 -13.57
CA MET A 282 -4.68 7.22 -14.62
C MET A 282 -5.41 7.15 -15.96
N GLU A 283 -6.67 6.71 -15.99
CA GLU A 283 -7.51 6.73 -17.20
C GLU A 283 -7.62 8.15 -17.79
N ALA A 284 -7.89 9.16 -16.95
CA ALA A 284 -7.98 10.54 -17.38
C ALA A 284 -6.63 11.07 -17.89
N MET A 285 -5.53 10.80 -17.17
CA MET A 285 -4.20 11.26 -17.58
C MET A 285 -3.79 10.70 -18.95
N ILE A 286 -4.05 9.42 -19.21
CA ILE A 286 -3.78 8.79 -20.51
C ILE A 286 -4.64 9.41 -21.60
N LYS A 287 -5.94 9.63 -21.32
CA LYS A 287 -6.88 10.17 -22.30
C LYS A 287 -6.60 11.63 -22.65
N ASN A 288 -6.21 12.43 -21.66
CA ASN A 288 -6.05 13.88 -21.78
C ASN A 288 -4.69 14.28 -22.36
N ASP A 289 -3.70 13.38 -22.35
CA ASP A 289 -2.32 13.67 -22.72
C ASP A 289 -1.68 12.49 -23.46
N GLN A 290 -1.43 12.68 -24.75
CA GLN A 290 -0.84 11.65 -25.62
C GLN A 290 0.56 11.24 -25.16
N GLU A 291 1.32 12.14 -24.51
CA GLU A 291 2.64 11.81 -23.96
C GLU A 291 2.56 10.85 -22.76
N LYS A 292 1.36 10.55 -22.27
CA LYS A 292 1.10 9.61 -21.17
C LYS A 292 0.51 8.28 -21.64
N GLU A 293 0.35 8.06 -22.95
CA GLU A 293 -0.14 6.78 -23.50
C GLU A 293 0.72 5.58 -23.09
N TRP A 294 2.02 5.78 -22.83
CA TRP A 294 2.92 4.74 -22.32
C TRP A 294 2.49 4.16 -20.95
N MET A 295 1.59 4.83 -20.22
CA MET A 295 1.02 4.30 -18.96
C MET A 295 -0.12 3.30 -19.20
N ALA A 296 -0.62 3.14 -20.43
CA ALA A 296 -1.70 2.20 -20.73
C ALA A 296 -1.41 0.76 -20.29
N PRO A 297 -0.20 0.20 -20.48
CA PRO A 297 0.15 -1.12 -19.95
C PRO A 297 0.05 -1.23 -18.42
N LEU A 298 0.31 -0.15 -17.65
CA LEU A 298 0.12 -0.14 -16.19
C LEU A 298 -1.37 -0.25 -15.83
N LEU A 299 -2.20 0.51 -16.53
CA LEU A 299 -3.64 0.50 -16.33
C LEU A 299 -4.25 -0.87 -16.69
N GLU A 300 -3.79 -1.48 -17.79
CA GLU A 300 -4.17 -2.84 -18.19
C GLU A 300 -3.77 -3.85 -17.12
N LEU A 301 -2.50 -3.85 -16.67
CA LEU A 301 -2.02 -4.75 -15.63
C LEU A 301 -2.81 -4.62 -14.33
N ARG A 302 -3.08 -3.37 -13.92
CA ARG A 302 -3.93 -3.07 -12.76
C ARG A 302 -5.33 -3.64 -12.93
N ASN A 303 -5.92 -3.51 -14.12
CA ASN A 303 -7.28 -3.97 -14.38
C ASN A 303 -7.33 -5.50 -14.45
N GLU A 304 -6.32 -6.17 -14.99
CA GLU A 304 -6.14 -7.63 -14.89
C GLU A 304 -6.09 -8.08 -13.41
N LEU A 305 -5.39 -7.32 -12.56
CA LEU A 305 -5.30 -7.61 -11.13
C LEU A 305 -6.63 -7.36 -10.41
N ALA A 306 -7.31 -6.25 -10.71
CA ALA A 306 -8.57 -5.85 -10.09
C ALA A 306 -9.75 -6.71 -10.56
N CYS A 307 -9.80 -7.03 -11.86
CA CYS A 307 -10.89 -7.71 -12.52
C CYS A 307 -10.55 -9.18 -12.72
N ILE A 308 -11.22 -10.05 -11.95
CA ILE A 308 -11.06 -11.50 -12.10
C ILE A 308 -11.38 -11.92 -13.54
N GLU A 309 -12.32 -11.24 -14.23
CA GLU A 309 -12.70 -11.52 -15.63
C GLU A 309 -11.59 -11.28 -16.66
N GLU A 310 -10.83 -10.19 -16.51
CA GLU A 310 -9.83 -9.78 -17.51
C GLU A 310 -8.59 -10.67 -17.45
N GLY A 311 -8.25 -11.18 -16.27
CA GLY A 311 -7.24 -12.22 -16.09
C GLY A 311 -7.72 -13.65 -16.39
N ILE A 312 -8.91 -13.87 -16.98
CA ILE A 312 -9.40 -15.22 -17.37
C ILE A 312 -8.97 -15.50 -18.81
N GLY A 313 -8.06 -16.46 -18.97
CA GLY A 313 -7.62 -16.90 -20.29
C GLY A 313 -8.76 -17.51 -21.13
N PRO A 314 -8.63 -17.55 -22.48
CA PRO A 314 -9.63 -18.17 -23.35
C PRO A 314 -10.00 -19.62 -22.95
N ALA A 315 -9.04 -20.37 -22.40
CA ALA A 315 -9.23 -21.74 -21.93
C ALA A 315 -10.14 -21.83 -20.69
N GLU A 316 -9.95 -20.96 -19.70
CA GLU A 316 -10.80 -20.89 -18.50
C GLU A 316 -12.22 -20.41 -18.85
N ARG A 317 -12.36 -19.44 -19.76
CA ARG A 317 -13.70 -19.02 -20.27
C ARG A 317 -14.44 -20.16 -20.94
N LYS A 318 -13.73 -21.03 -21.66
CA LYS A 318 -14.31 -22.22 -22.31
C LYS A 318 -14.78 -23.26 -21.27
N LYS A 319 -14.07 -23.43 -20.16
CA LYS A 319 -14.50 -24.30 -19.03
C LYS A 319 -15.78 -23.80 -18.34
N ILE A 320 -15.98 -22.47 -18.29
CA ILE A 320 -17.18 -21.85 -17.70
C ILE A 320 -18.38 -21.86 -18.67
N GLY A 321 -18.17 -22.19 -19.96
CA GLY A 321 -19.24 -22.35 -20.95
C GLY A 321 -19.87 -21.04 -21.45
N LYS A 322 -19.26 -19.87 -21.21
CA LYS A 322 -19.82 -18.55 -21.62
C LYS A 322 -19.25 -18.06 -22.96
N LYS A 323 -20.13 -17.51 -23.82
CA LYS A 323 -19.72 -16.74 -25.01
C LYS A 323 -19.12 -15.40 -24.55
N ARG A 324 -18.19 -14.82 -25.34
CA ARG A 324 -17.50 -13.52 -25.08
C ARG A 324 -18.42 -12.31 -24.74
N ARG A 325 -19.75 -12.42 -24.80
CA ARG A 325 -20.71 -11.33 -24.61
C ARG A 325 -21.45 -11.32 -23.25
N ASP A 326 -21.41 -12.39 -22.45
CA ASP A 326 -22.15 -12.45 -21.18
C ASP A 326 -21.22 -12.16 -19.98
N LYS A 327 -21.60 -11.21 -19.11
CA LYS A 327 -20.87 -10.94 -17.86
C LYS A 327 -20.90 -12.17 -16.93
N LEU A 328 -19.81 -12.41 -16.20
CA LEU A 328 -19.79 -13.45 -15.17
C LEU A 328 -20.66 -13.00 -13.99
N SER A 329 -21.32 -13.97 -13.34
CA SER A 329 -22.03 -13.66 -12.09
C SER A 329 -21.01 -13.46 -10.98
N ASP A 330 -21.36 -12.69 -9.94
CA ASP A 330 -20.49 -12.53 -8.77
C ASP A 330 -20.07 -13.86 -8.14
N ASP A 331 -20.95 -14.87 -8.20
CA ASP A 331 -20.65 -16.22 -7.72
C ASP A 331 -19.64 -16.96 -8.61
N ASP A 332 -19.71 -16.80 -9.94
CA ASP A 332 -18.70 -17.34 -10.86
C ASP A 332 -17.32 -16.72 -10.55
N LEU A 333 -17.27 -15.40 -10.36
CA LEU A 333 -16.02 -14.67 -10.05
C LEU A 333 -15.42 -15.14 -8.73
N ARG A 334 -16.25 -15.34 -7.70
CA ARG A 334 -15.80 -15.88 -6.41
C ARG A 334 -15.24 -17.29 -6.53
N LYS A 335 -15.83 -18.15 -7.35
CA LYS A 335 -15.32 -19.50 -7.60
C LYS A 335 -13.96 -19.48 -8.30
N ILE A 336 -13.77 -18.61 -9.28
CA ILE A 336 -12.50 -18.46 -10.00
C ILE A 336 -11.41 -17.89 -9.10
N GLU A 337 -11.72 -16.88 -8.29
CA GLU A 337 -10.78 -16.36 -7.30
C GLU A 337 -10.41 -17.43 -6.27
N ARG A 338 -11.36 -18.29 -5.85
CA ARG A 338 -11.08 -19.44 -4.99
C ARG A 338 -10.18 -20.47 -5.66
N SER A 339 -10.39 -20.79 -6.95
CA SER A 339 -9.57 -21.79 -7.65
C SER A 339 -8.12 -21.35 -7.88
N ARG A 340 -7.84 -20.05 -7.76
CA ARG A 340 -6.47 -19.48 -7.83
C ARG A 340 -5.74 -19.54 -6.48
N ARG A 341 -6.40 -19.99 -5.41
CA ARG A 341 -5.85 -20.02 -4.06
C ARG A 341 -5.83 -21.43 -3.49
N ASP A 342 -4.85 -21.71 -2.66
CA ASP A 342 -4.83 -22.94 -1.87
C ASP A 342 -5.98 -22.89 -0.84
N TYR A 343 -6.67 -24.00 -0.65
CA TYR A 343 -7.73 -24.10 0.35
C TYR A 343 -7.17 -24.16 1.79
N ARG A 344 -5.87 -24.41 1.92
CA ARG A 344 -5.10 -24.38 3.17
C ARG A 344 -4.51 -23.01 3.41
N ARG A 345 -4.36 -22.65 4.68
CA ARG A 345 -3.64 -21.46 5.11
C ARG A 345 -2.14 -21.60 4.86
N ILE A 346 -1.39 -20.51 5.00
CA ILE A 346 0.06 -20.50 4.75
C ILE A 346 0.84 -21.49 5.63
N ASP A 347 0.29 -21.80 6.80
CA ASP A 347 0.81 -22.77 7.78
C ASP A 347 0.20 -24.18 7.59
N GLY A 348 -0.42 -24.45 6.44
CA GLY A 348 -1.05 -25.74 6.12
C GLY A 348 -2.41 -25.98 6.77
N ARG A 349 -2.93 -25.07 7.61
CA ARG A 349 -4.16 -25.32 8.36
C ARG A 349 -5.44 -25.23 7.52
N VAL A 350 -6.31 -26.21 7.80
CA VAL A 350 -7.76 -26.35 7.58
C VAL A 350 -8.69 -25.38 8.31
N MET A 351 -9.07 -24.19 7.80
CA MET A 351 -10.09 -23.35 8.46
C MET A 351 -11.39 -23.26 7.66
N LEU A 352 -12.54 -23.42 8.34
CA LEU A 352 -13.88 -23.32 7.75
C LEU A 352 -14.60 -22.05 8.19
N PHE A 353 -15.31 -21.42 7.27
CA PHE A 353 -16.28 -20.35 7.54
C PHE A 353 -17.53 -20.57 6.70
N LYS A 354 -18.70 -20.61 7.36
CA LYS A 354 -20.01 -20.88 6.73
C LYS A 354 -19.92 -22.02 5.71
N ASP A 355 -19.42 -23.17 6.18
CA ASP A 355 -19.37 -24.42 5.41
C ASP A 355 -18.42 -24.47 4.21
N ALA A 356 -17.59 -23.45 4.01
CA ALA A 356 -16.53 -23.44 3.00
C ALA A 356 -15.16 -23.18 3.64
N THR A 357 -14.08 -23.58 2.98
CA THR A 357 -12.73 -23.23 3.43
C THR A 357 -12.54 -21.71 3.37
N ILE A 358 -11.70 -21.20 4.29
CA ILE A 358 -11.10 -19.87 4.19
C ILE A 358 -9.82 -20.04 3.36
N PRO A 359 -9.80 -19.60 2.09
CA PRO A 359 -8.66 -19.83 1.23
C PRO A 359 -7.40 -19.16 1.78
N GLY A 360 -6.25 -19.80 1.59
CA GLY A 360 -4.95 -19.24 1.88
C GLY A 360 -4.29 -18.61 0.64
N PRO A 361 -2.99 -18.85 0.42
CA PRO A 361 -2.22 -18.09 -0.55
C PRO A 361 -2.56 -18.46 -2.01
N TYR A 362 -2.18 -17.60 -2.95
CA TYR A 362 -2.21 -17.89 -4.37
C TYR A 362 -1.37 -19.13 -4.72
N THR A 363 -1.86 -19.92 -5.68
CA THR A 363 -1.19 -21.13 -6.17
C THR A 363 0.10 -20.80 -6.91
N LYS A 364 1.00 -21.78 -7.06
CA LYS A 364 2.26 -21.66 -7.81
C LYS A 364 2.07 -21.11 -9.21
N ALA A 365 1.20 -21.74 -10.00
CA ALA A 365 0.90 -21.30 -11.37
C ALA A 365 0.42 -19.84 -11.44
N PHE A 366 -0.37 -19.38 -10.46
CA PHE A 366 -0.86 -18.00 -10.45
C PHE A 366 0.21 -17.00 -10.01
N ARG A 367 1.10 -17.37 -9.09
CA ARG A 367 2.25 -16.54 -8.68
C ARG A 367 3.24 -16.40 -9.85
N GLU A 368 3.54 -17.49 -10.56
CA GLU A 368 4.37 -17.48 -11.79
C GLU A 368 3.79 -16.61 -12.90
N HIS A 369 2.47 -16.70 -13.12
CA HIS A 369 1.76 -15.83 -14.06
C HIS A 369 1.98 -14.35 -13.73
N TRP A 370 1.87 -13.95 -12.45
CA TRP A 370 2.06 -12.56 -12.06
C TRP A 370 3.51 -12.09 -12.20
N VAL A 371 4.51 -12.91 -11.87
CA VAL A 371 5.93 -12.56 -12.12
C VAL A 371 6.14 -12.27 -13.59
N ARG A 372 5.68 -13.18 -14.46
CA ARG A 372 5.81 -13.02 -15.90
C ARG A 372 5.13 -11.75 -16.36
N ARG A 373 3.88 -11.53 -15.96
CA ARG A 373 3.08 -10.40 -16.40
C ARG A 373 3.68 -9.05 -15.97
N VAL A 374 4.16 -8.92 -14.72
CA VAL A 374 4.80 -7.66 -14.28
C VAL A 374 6.11 -7.39 -15.03
N LEU A 375 6.91 -8.43 -15.32
CA LEU A 375 8.14 -8.30 -16.11
C LEU A 375 7.85 -7.92 -17.56
N GLU A 376 6.83 -8.51 -18.19
CA GLU A 376 6.40 -8.16 -19.55
C GLU A 376 6.00 -6.69 -19.64
N VAL A 377 5.18 -6.22 -18.70
CA VAL A 377 4.72 -4.82 -18.65
C VAL A 377 5.87 -3.88 -18.33
N GLN A 378 6.78 -4.26 -17.44
CA GLN A 378 8.00 -3.50 -17.18
C GLN A 378 8.83 -3.32 -18.45
N LYS A 379 9.12 -4.42 -19.17
CA LYS A 379 9.87 -4.38 -20.43
C LYS A 379 9.17 -3.51 -21.47
N GLN A 380 7.86 -3.68 -21.63
CA GLN A 380 7.06 -2.88 -22.56
C GLN A 380 7.16 -1.38 -22.26
N ILE A 381 7.06 -0.98 -20.99
CA ILE A 381 7.17 0.43 -20.58
C ILE A 381 8.58 0.99 -20.81
N GLN A 382 9.61 0.19 -20.54
CA GLN A 382 10.99 0.61 -20.79
C GLN A 382 11.26 0.83 -22.29
N GLU A 383 10.55 0.13 -23.17
CA GLU A 383 10.65 0.27 -24.63
C GLU A 383 9.84 1.46 -25.18
N ILE A 384 8.60 1.65 -24.74
CA ILE A 384 7.68 2.68 -25.30
C ILE A 384 7.69 4.00 -24.54
N GLY A 385 8.16 3.97 -23.28
CA GLY A 385 8.11 5.11 -22.37
C GLY A 385 9.17 6.18 -22.68
N PRO A 386 8.99 7.39 -22.15
CA PRO A 386 9.98 8.45 -22.28
C PRO A 386 11.27 8.13 -21.51
N LYS A 387 12.34 8.90 -21.76
CA LYS A 387 13.70 8.62 -21.22
C LYS A 387 13.73 8.55 -19.70
N GLU A 388 12.85 9.29 -19.04
CA GLU A 388 12.71 9.36 -17.59
C GLU A 388 12.25 8.03 -16.98
N VAL A 389 11.54 7.18 -17.75
CA VAL A 389 11.04 5.88 -17.30
C VAL A 389 11.73 4.69 -17.99
N ALA A 390 12.72 4.94 -18.84
CA ALA A 390 13.49 3.88 -19.50
C ALA A 390 14.23 2.94 -18.53
N LYS A 391 14.42 3.37 -17.28
CA LYS A 391 15.00 2.57 -16.17
C LYS A 391 13.99 2.27 -15.07
N LEU A 392 12.69 2.46 -15.33
CA LEU A 392 11.65 2.19 -14.35
C LEU A 392 11.61 0.68 -14.07
N GLU A 393 11.77 0.32 -12.81
CA GLU A 393 11.54 -1.03 -12.31
C GLU A 393 10.14 -1.07 -11.68
N LEU A 394 9.22 -1.83 -12.25
CA LEU A 394 7.94 -2.15 -11.62
C LEU A 394 8.10 -3.21 -10.55
N ILE A 395 9.07 -4.10 -10.72
CA ILE A 395 9.54 -5.07 -9.74
C ILE A 395 11.07 -5.04 -9.74
N SER A 396 11.65 -4.75 -8.58
CA SER A 396 13.10 -4.62 -8.43
C SER A 396 13.78 -5.99 -8.35
N MET A 397 15.08 -6.03 -8.64
CA MET A 397 15.87 -7.27 -8.47
C MET A 397 15.86 -7.78 -7.02
N ALA A 398 15.86 -6.87 -6.04
CA ALA A 398 15.77 -7.24 -4.62
C ALA A 398 14.44 -7.93 -4.30
N GLU A 399 13.33 -7.48 -4.90
CA GLU A 399 12.03 -8.14 -4.75
C GLU A 399 12.01 -9.51 -5.43
N LEU A 400 12.58 -9.64 -6.63
CA LEU A 400 12.68 -10.92 -7.33
C LEU A 400 13.51 -11.95 -6.54
N GLN A 401 14.64 -11.53 -5.96
CA GLN A 401 15.47 -12.39 -5.13
C GLN A 401 14.75 -12.82 -3.85
N GLU A 402 13.99 -11.91 -3.21
CA GLU A 402 13.20 -12.27 -2.03
C GLU A 402 12.01 -13.18 -2.38
N ILE A 403 11.37 -12.98 -3.54
CA ILE A 403 10.32 -13.87 -4.04
C ILE A 403 10.90 -15.27 -4.27
N ARG A 404 12.05 -15.36 -4.94
CA ARG A 404 12.76 -16.64 -5.18
C ARG A 404 13.09 -17.34 -3.87
N ARG A 405 13.64 -16.60 -2.89
CA ARG A 405 13.93 -17.13 -1.55
C ARG A 405 12.68 -17.69 -0.88
N ILE A 406 11.55 -16.97 -0.91
CA ILE A 406 10.28 -17.44 -0.34
C ILE A 406 9.82 -18.73 -1.05
N TRP A 407 9.93 -18.80 -2.38
CA TRP A 407 9.50 -19.97 -3.14
C TRP A 407 10.38 -21.19 -2.82
N LEU A 408 11.70 -21.02 -2.78
CA LEU A 408 12.63 -22.11 -2.45
C LEU A 408 12.53 -22.55 -0.99
N ASP A 409 12.58 -21.61 -0.05
CA ASP A 409 12.79 -21.91 1.37
C ASP A 409 11.50 -22.11 2.15
N GLU A 410 10.46 -21.31 1.85
CA GLU A 410 9.20 -21.33 2.61
C GLU A 410 8.10 -22.14 1.92
N LYS A 411 8.15 -22.24 0.58
CA LYS A 411 7.19 -23.00 -0.23
C LYS A 411 7.74 -24.34 -0.73
N HIS A 412 9.03 -24.60 -0.52
CA HIS A 412 9.70 -25.85 -0.93
C HIS A 412 9.66 -26.11 -2.44
N GLU A 413 9.63 -25.04 -3.25
CA GLU A 413 9.54 -25.08 -4.72
C GLU A 413 10.93 -25.12 -5.36
N PHE A 414 11.63 -26.25 -5.19
CA PHE A 414 13.01 -26.43 -5.65
C PHE A 414 13.15 -26.62 -7.18
N ASP A 415 12.07 -26.54 -7.95
CA ASP A 415 12.14 -26.38 -9.40
C ASP A 415 12.72 -25.02 -9.81
N ASP A 416 12.70 -24.03 -8.91
CA ASP A 416 13.37 -22.74 -9.08
C ASP A 416 12.95 -22.05 -10.39
N SER A 417 11.64 -21.88 -10.59
CA SER A 417 11.09 -21.39 -11.85
C SER A 417 11.35 -19.91 -12.14
N LEU A 418 11.68 -19.10 -11.12
CA LEU A 418 11.82 -17.65 -11.27
C LEU A 418 12.97 -17.23 -12.21
N PRO A 419 14.21 -17.77 -12.07
CA PRO A 419 15.28 -17.53 -13.04
C PRO A 419 14.88 -17.78 -14.50
N THR A 420 14.18 -18.88 -14.76
CA THR A 420 13.71 -19.25 -16.10
C THR A 420 12.70 -18.24 -16.62
N ILE A 421 11.69 -17.87 -15.81
CA ILE A 421 10.70 -16.86 -16.19
C ILE A 421 11.38 -15.51 -16.49
N TYR A 422 12.34 -15.11 -15.67
CA TYR A 422 13.08 -13.87 -15.86
C TYR A 422 13.85 -13.88 -17.19
N GLN A 423 14.61 -14.94 -17.46
CA GLN A 423 15.38 -15.06 -18.70
C GLN A 423 14.50 -15.11 -19.94
N GLU A 424 13.37 -15.81 -19.90
CA GLU A 424 12.42 -15.88 -21.00
C GLU A 424 11.83 -14.51 -21.37
N VAL A 425 11.52 -13.67 -20.36
CA VAL A 425 10.88 -12.36 -20.57
C VAL A 425 11.92 -11.28 -20.86
N MET A 426 12.95 -11.18 -20.01
CA MET A 426 13.94 -10.10 -20.08
C MET A 426 15.01 -10.40 -21.13
N GLY A 427 15.36 -11.67 -21.36
CA GLY A 427 16.46 -12.11 -22.23
C GLY A 427 17.82 -12.13 -21.52
N ASP A 428 17.91 -11.54 -20.33
CA ASP A 428 19.12 -11.50 -19.50
C ASP A 428 19.14 -12.64 -18.48
N GLU A 429 20.35 -13.05 -18.08
CA GLU A 429 20.51 -14.07 -17.04
C GLU A 429 20.10 -13.53 -15.66
N PHE A 430 19.35 -14.33 -14.90
CA PHE A 430 18.98 -13.97 -13.54
C PHE A 430 20.19 -14.09 -12.60
N PRO A 431 20.53 -13.06 -11.81
CA PRO A 431 21.69 -13.09 -10.93
C PRO A 431 21.44 -13.99 -9.71
N ILE A 432 21.92 -15.23 -9.79
CA ILE A 432 21.85 -16.22 -8.70
C ILE A 432 22.94 -15.92 -7.64
N PRO A 433 22.60 -15.81 -6.35
CA PRO A 433 23.59 -15.62 -5.28
C PRO A 433 24.62 -16.77 -5.19
N PRO A 434 25.90 -16.51 -4.86
CA PRO A 434 26.96 -17.53 -4.85
C PRO A 434 26.79 -18.68 -3.82
N ALA A 435 25.93 -18.50 -2.81
CA ALA A 435 25.74 -19.46 -1.72
C ALA A 435 24.61 -20.48 -1.98
N ASP A 436 24.14 -20.58 -3.22
CA ASP A 436 23.00 -21.38 -3.60
C ASP A 436 23.41 -22.85 -3.82
N ASP A 437 23.37 -23.65 -2.74
CA ASP A 437 23.70 -25.08 -2.79
C ASP A 437 22.55 -25.87 -3.44
N LYS A 438 22.68 -26.16 -4.74
CA LYS A 438 21.68 -26.89 -5.53
C LYS A 438 21.79 -28.40 -5.32
N LEU A 439 21.41 -28.87 -4.13
CA LEU A 439 21.32 -30.30 -3.86
C LEU A 439 20.06 -30.95 -4.44
N LEU A 440 18.98 -30.16 -4.56
CA LEU A 440 17.75 -30.51 -5.27
C LEU A 440 17.50 -29.42 -6.31
N GLY A 441 17.23 -29.81 -7.55
CA GLY A 441 16.96 -28.89 -8.65
C GLY A 441 15.80 -29.33 -9.54
N ALA A 442 15.70 -28.69 -10.72
CA ALA A 442 14.63 -28.94 -11.68
C ALA A 442 14.56 -30.41 -12.15
N GLU A 443 15.71 -31.07 -12.35
CA GLU A 443 15.75 -32.49 -12.72
C GLU A 443 15.12 -33.39 -11.63
N ASP A 444 15.44 -33.14 -10.35
CA ASP A 444 14.85 -33.88 -9.23
C ASP A 444 13.35 -33.63 -9.10
N TRP A 445 12.91 -32.41 -9.42
CA TRP A 445 11.49 -32.04 -9.41
C TRP A 445 10.70 -32.79 -10.48
N GLU A 446 11.26 -32.89 -11.70
CA GLU A 446 10.68 -33.68 -12.79
C GLU A 446 10.63 -35.17 -12.45
N ILE A 447 11.72 -35.73 -11.91
CA ILE A 447 11.75 -37.13 -11.45
C ILE A 447 10.69 -37.37 -10.38
N LEU A 448 10.55 -36.46 -9.42
CA LEU A 448 9.56 -36.59 -8.37
C LEU A 448 8.13 -36.52 -8.94
N ALA A 449 7.89 -35.65 -9.93
CA ALA A 449 6.60 -35.54 -10.60
C ALA A 449 6.24 -36.84 -11.34
N ASP A 450 7.20 -37.43 -12.03
CA ASP A 450 7.06 -38.70 -12.73
C ASP A 450 6.79 -39.86 -11.75
N VAL A 451 7.51 -39.92 -10.63
CA VAL A 451 7.32 -40.95 -9.58
C VAL A 451 5.95 -40.88 -8.94
N CYS A 452 5.38 -39.67 -8.82
CA CYS A 452 4.05 -39.47 -8.24
C CYS A 452 2.90 -39.70 -9.23
N ASP A 453 3.18 -39.96 -10.53
CA ASP A 453 2.18 -40.33 -11.56
C ASP A 453 0.93 -39.43 -11.58
N GLY A 454 1.13 -38.12 -11.44
CA GLY A 454 0.05 -37.13 -11.43
C GLY A 454 -0.72 -36.99 -10.11
N ASP A 455 -0.37 -37.73 -9.05
CA ASP A 455 -0.86 -37.47 -7.69
C ASP A 455 -0.22 -36.20 -7.12
N GLU A 456 -0.86 -35.05 -7.36
CA GLU A 456 -0.39 -33.75 -6.88
C GLU A 456 -0.21 -33.68 -5.36
N ARG A 457 -0.98 -34.45 -4.59
CA ARG A 457 -0.89 -34.46 -3.13
C ARG A 457 0.38 -35.16 -2.70
N MET A 458 0.61 -36.36 -3.24
CA MET A 458 1.82 -37.12 -2.97
C MET A 458 3.05 -36.34 -3.43
N PHE A 459 2.99 -35.75 -4.61
CA PHE A 459 4.05 -34.91 -5.16
C PHE A 459 4.44 -33.76 -4.22
N ARG A 460 3.47 -32.93 -3.81
CA ARG A 460 3.72 -31.80 -2.90
C ARG A 460 4.25 -32.26 -1.55
N LEU A 461 3.67 -33.31 -0.97
CA LEU A 461 4.13 -33.81 0.33
C LEU A 461 5.57 -34.31 0.24
N GLN A 462 5.91 -35.09 -0.78
CA GLN A 462 7.28 -35.57 -0.95
C GLN A 462 8.25 -34.42 -1.21
N ALA A 463 7.86 -33.41 -1.99
CA ALA A 463 8.67 -32.22 -2.23
C ALA A 463 8.95 -31.46 -0.92
N ASP A 464 7.91 -31.21 -0.12
CA ASP A 464 8.02 -30.57 1.20
C ASP A 464 8.97 -31.37 2.12
N LEU A 465 8.82 -32.70 2.19
CA LEU A 465 9.63 -33.55 3.07
C LEU A 465 11.09 -33.60 2.64
N LEU A 466 11.36 -33.72 1.33
CA LEU A 466 12.71 -33.74 0.77
C LEU A 466 13.42 -32.40 1.01
N ASP A 467 12.69 -31.29 0.84
CA ASP A 467 13.28 -29.97 1.06
C ASP A 467 13.56 -29.70 2.53
N VAL A 468 12.65 -30.07 3.45
CA VAL A 468 12.91 -29.98 4.90
C VAL A 468 14.18 -30.78 5.24
N GLU A 469 14.33 -32.01 4.74
CA GLU A 469 15.56 -32.79 4.95
C GLU A 469 16.81 -32.07 4.40
N ARG A 470 16.72 -31.47 3.20
CA ARG A 470 17.79 -30.67 2.58
C ARG A 470 18.20 -29.49 3.46
N GLN A 471 17.25 -28.69 3.94
CA GLN A 471 17.50 -27.49 4.74
C GLN A 471 18.21 -27.81 6.07
N PHE A 472 17.86 -28.94 6.70
CA PHE A 472 18.50 -29.36 7.96
C PHE A 472 19.86 -30.07 7.76
N ARG A 473 20.24 -30.44 6.53
CA ARG A 473 21.48 -31.19 6.25
C ARG A 473 22.75 -30.40 6.58
N GLY A 474 22.74 -29.07 6.36
CA GLY A 474 23.87 -28.18 6.63
C GLY A 474 24.03 -27.77 8.10
N MET A 475 23.09 -28.14 8.98
CA MET A 475 23.08 -27.70 10.37
C MET A 475 23.86 -28.65 11.27
N THR A 476 24.74 -28.11 12.11
CA THR A 476 25.50 -28.89 13.12
C THR A 476 24.58 -29.57 14.15
N ARG A 477 23.37 -29.03 14.36
CA ARG A 477 22.31 -29.64 15.18
C ARG A 477 20.98 -29.57 14.44
N ARG A 478 20.37 -30.73 14.19
CA ARG A 478 19.07 -30.87 13.51
C ARG A 478 17.88 -30.75 14.47
N ALA A 479 17.95 -29.82 15.42
CA ALA A 479 16.86 -29.63 16.39
C ALA A 479 15.64 -29.02 15.68
N GLY A 480 14.45 -29.62 15.85
CA GLY A 480 13.20 -29.16 15.24
C GLY A 480 12.85 -29.82 13.90
N VAL A 481 13.73 -30.65 13.31
CA VAL A 481 13.43 -31.32 12.02
C VAL A 481 12.19 -32.21 12.10
N TYR A 482 12.05 -32.98 13.18
CA TYR A 482 10.88 -33.85 13.35
C TYR A 482 9.58 -33.08 13.53
N ASP A 483 9.64 -31.90 14.17
CA ASP A 483 8.47 -31.04 14.35
C ASP A 483 8.03 -30.48 12.99
N GLU A 484 8.99 -29.99 12.19
CA GLU A 484 8.73 -29.47 10.83
C GLU A 484 8.17 -30.57 9.91
N LEU A 485 8.79 -31.76 9.89
CA LEU A 485 8.28 -32.91 9.12
C LEU A 485 6.87 -33.31 9.57
N ALA A 486 6.61 -33.35 10.88
CA ALA A 486 5.28 -33.66 11.40
C ALA A 486 4.24 -32.62 10.98
N ASP A 487 4.61 -31.35 10.94
CA ASP A 487 3.71 -30.28 10.49
C ASP A 487 3.43 -30.35 8.99
N ARG A 488 4.40 -30.74 8.15
CA ARG A 488 4.17 -31.03 6.72
C ARG A 488 3.25 -32.23 6.51
N LEU A 489 3.44 -33.30 7.28
CA LEU A 489 2.54 -34.46 7.25
C LEU A 489 1.10 -34.08 7.64
N LYS A 490 0.91 -33.22 8.65
CA LYS A 490 -0.42 -32.68 9.01
C LYS A 490 -0.99 -31.79 7.91
N ALA A 491 -0.17 -30.98 7.24
CA ALA A 491 -0.60 -30.12 6.14
C ALA A 491 -1.01 -30.93 4.89
N GLY A 492 -0.41 -32.10 4.68
CA GLY A 492 -0.73 -33.07 3.62
C GLY A 492 -1.79 -34.12 3.98
N GLN A 493 -2.50 -33.97 5.10
CA GLN A 493 -3.42 -35.00 5.61
C GLN A 493 -4.70 -35.18 4.76
N PHE A 494 -5.11 -34.15 4.01
CA PHE A 494 -6.31 -34.15 3.17
C PHE A 494 -5.94 -34.41 1.70
N ALA A 495 -6.73 -35.24 1.00
CA ALA A 495 -6.56 -35.45 -0.44
C ALA A 495 -6.99 -34.23 -1.26
N ASP A 496 -8.11 -33.60 -0.89
CA ASP A 496 -8.68 -32.45 -1.57
C ASP A 496 -9.45 -31.53 -0.62
N GLU A 497 -9.98 -30.42 -1.17
CA GLU A 497 -10.79 -29.46 -0.42
C GLU A 497 -12.08 -30.11 0.13
N GLU A 498 -12.70 -31.04 -0.61
CA GLU A 498 -13.97 -31.67 -0.20
C GLU A 498 -13.78 -32.58 1.01
N GLU A 499 -12.73 -33.40 1.00
CA GLU A 499 -12.32 -34.23 2.13
C GLU A 499 -11.94 -33.37 3.33
N ALA A 500 -11.18 -32.28 3.12
CA ALA A 500 -10.83 -31.35 4.19
C ALA A 500 -12.08 -30.77 4.86
N ILE A 501 -13.07 -30.35 4.07
CA ILE A 501 -14.36 -29.85 4.58
C ILE A 501 -15.10 -30.95 5.36
N ARG A 502 -15.20 -32.16 4.80
CA ARG A 502 -15.90 -33.29 5.44
C ARG A 502 -15.31 -33.61 6.82
N LEU A 503 -14.00 -33.81 6.90
CA LEU A 503 -13.32 -34.18 8.14
C LEU A 503 -13.33 -33.05 9.17
N LYS A 504 -13.16 -31.79 8.75
CA LYS A 504 -13.26 -30.64 9.66
C LYS A 504 -14.66 -30.42 10.20
N ARG A 505 -15.71 -30.71 9.42
CA ARG A 505 -17.10 -30.71 9.93
C ARG A 505 -17.32 -31.81 10.96
N GLU A 506 -16.84 -33.02 10.70
CA GLU A 506 -16.95 -34.10 11.67
C GLU A 506 -16.22 -33.80 12.98
N GLU A 507 -15.01 -33.22 12.89
CA GLU A 507 -14.24 -32.78 14.05
C GLU A 507 -15.02 -31.73 14.86
N LYS A 508 -15.56 -30.71 14.17
CA LYS A 508 -16.40 -29.69 14.82
C LYS A 508 -17.63 -30.28 15.49
N ARG A 509 -18.35 -31.19 14.81
CA ARG A 509 -19.54 -31.85 15.37
C ARG A 509 -19.19 -32.62 16.65
N ARG A 510 -18.09 -33.39 16.64
CA ARG A 510 -17.62 -34.13 17.82
C ARG A 510 -17.25 -33.19 18.98
N LEU A 511 -16.66 -32.03 18.69
CA LEU A 511 -16.33 -31.01 19.69
C LEU A 511 -17.59 -30.36 20.29
N ASP A 512 -18.58 -30.02 19.45
CA ASP A 512 -19.85 -29.45 19.89
C ASP A 512 -20.65 -30.46 20.75
N GLU A 513 -20.67 -31.74 20.35
CA GLU A 513 -21.24 -32.86 21.11
C GLU A 513 -20.52 -33.04 22.47
N ALA A 514 -19.18 -33.00 22.50
CA ALA A 514 -18.39 -33.12 23.72
C ALA A 514 -18.55 -31.93 24.68
N GLN A 515 -18.80 -30.72 24.14
CA GLN A 515 -19.06 -29.51 24.93
C GLN A 515 -20.52 -29.38 25.38
N GLY A 516 -21.39 -30.34 25.06
CA GLY A 516 -22.80 -30.31 25.45
C GLY A 516 -23.60 -29.18 24.80
N LYS A 517 -23.08 -28.55 23.74
CA LYS A 517 -23.82 -27.55 22.96
C LYS A 517 -24.80 -28.29 22.06
N LYS A 518 -26.06 -28.39 22.48
CA LYS A 518 -27.14 -28.72 21.55
C LYS A 518 -27.29 -27.59 20.54
N ASP A 519 -27.56 -27.94 19.29
CA ASP A 519 -27.90 -27.02 18.20
C ASP A 519 -29.12 -26.16 18.57
N GLU A 520 -28.89 -25.08 19.31
CA GLU A 520 -29.83 -23.98 19.45
C GLU A 520 -29.38 -22.86 18.51
N THR A 521 -30.01 -22.86 17.33
CA THR A 521 -30.30 -21.68 16.52
C THR A 521 -29.23 -20.58 16.46
N GLY A 522 -28.45 -20.59 15.37
CA GLY A 522 -28.21 -19.38 14.58
C GLY A 522 -27.53 -18.18 15.24
N GLN A 523 -26.78 -18.36 16.33
CA GLN A 523 -25.90 -17.30 16.84
C GLN A 523 -24.43 -17.60 16.55
N THR A 524 -23.92 -16.80 15.63
CA THR A 524 -22.52 -16.67 15.21
C THR A 524 -21.59 -16.62 16.43
N PRO A 525 -20.56 -17.49 16.54
CA PRO A 525 -19.42 -17.17 17.38
C PRO A 525 -18.73 -15.95 16.74
N GLN A 526 -18.76 -14.81 17.42
CA GLN A 526 -17.79 -13.75 17.15
C GLN A 526 -16.42 -14.39 17.35
N LEU A 527 -15.68 -14.54 16.26
CA LEU A 527 -14.26 -14.80 16.36
C LEU A 527 -13.68 -13.61 17.12
N GLU A 528 -12.92 -13.90 18.18
CA GLU A 528 -11.86 -13.01 18.63
C GLU A 528 -11.02 -12.69 17.39
N LEU A 529 -11.30 -11.51 16.82
CA LEU A 529 -10.36 -10.80 15.99
C LEU A 529 -9.08 -10.74 16.81
N PHE A 530 -8.05 -11.43 16.34
CA PHE A 530 -6.70 -11.10 16.75
C PHE A 530 -6.57 -9.58 16.71
N GLY A 531 -6.28 -9.01 17.89
CA GLY A 531 -6.19 -7.60 18.22
C GLY A 531 -6.48 -6.63 17.08
N GLU A 532 -7.62 -5.96 17.17
CA GLU A 532 -7.84 -4.62 16.65
C GLU A 532 -7.00 -3.55 17.40
N ASP A 533 -5.90 -3.96 18.04
CA ASP A 533 -4.93 -3.03 18.60
C ASP A 533 -3.95 -2.65 17.47
N ASP A 534 -4.05 -1.39 17.05
CA ASP A 534 -3.24 -0.67 16.05
C ASP A 534 -3.61 -0.79 14.55
N ILE A 535 -4.89 -1.00 14.20
CA ILE A 535 -5.42 -0.44 12.93
C ILE A 535 -6.23 0.80 13.23
N THR A 536 -5.55 1.79 13.78
CA THR A 536 -5.95 3.17 13.54
C THR A 536 -5.73 3.45 12.04
N GLU A 537 -6.83 3.53 11.28
CA GLU A 537 -6.91 4.41 10.10
C GLU A 537 -6.75 5.90 10.50
N GLU A 538 -5.98 6.18 11.55
CA GLU A 538 -5.74 7.52 12.05
C GLU A 538 -4.51 8.05 11.34
N ILE A 539 -4.84 8.89 10.35
CA ILE A 539 -3.97 9.92 9.82
C ILE A 539 -2.83 9.35 8.96
N ILE A 540 -3.06 9.30 7.64
CA ILE A 540 -2.16 9.78 6.58
C ILE A 540 -2.95 9.68 5.27
N ILE A 541 -3.64 10.77 4.93
CA ILE A 541 -3.58 11.42 3.60
C ILE A 541 -3.46 12.91 3.91
#